data_AF-A0A916ZK66-F1
#
_entry.id   AF-A0A916ZK66-F1
#
_cell.length_a   1.000
_cell.length_b   1.000
_cell.length_c   1.000
_cell.angle_alpha   90.00
_cell.angle_beta   90.00
_cell.angle_gamma   90.00
#
_symmetry.space_group_name_H-M   'P 1'
#
loop_
_entity.id
_entity.type
_entity.pdbx_description
1 polymer ?
#
loop_
_entity_poly.entity_id
_entity_poly.type
_entity_poly.pdbx_seq_one_letter_code
_entity_poly.pdbx_strand_id
1 'polypeptide(L)' 'MYCVCKEHVELAIDKFVDDYEDAPDIVDLTITTFSEWTKPDTCDLCERPAEYLVV' A
#
# COMPACT_ATOMS: atom_id res chain seq x y z
N MET A 1 -4.35 -1.76 -6.04
CA MET A 1 -3.20 -2.25 -5.24
C MET A 1 -2.15 -1.17 -5.16
N TYR A 2 -2.00 -0.51 -4.01
CA TYR A 2 -1.01 0.54 -3.79
C TYR A 2 -0.04 0.13 -2.69
N CYS A 3 1.26 0.16 -2.98
CA CYS A 3 2.30 -0.12 -1.98
C CYS A 3 2.93 1.20 -1.58
N VAL A 4 2.78 1.57 -0.30
CA VAL A 4 3.11 2.92 0.15
C VAL A 4 3.78 2.92 1.52
N CYS A 5 4.56 3.97 1.78
CA CYS A 5 5.11 4.21 3.11
C CYS A 5 4.02 4.71 4.06
N LYS A 6 4.29 4.68 5.38
CA LYS A 6 3.36 5.15 6.40
C LYS A 6 2.76 6.54 6.16
N GLU A 7 3.56 7.45 5.61
CA GLU A 7 3.13 8.84 5.38
C GLU A 7 2.15 8.99 4.21
N HIS A 8 2.16 8.04 3.27
CA HIS A 8 1.34 8.07 2.06
C HIS A 8 0.20 7.05 2.08
N VAL A 9 0.04 6.30 3.18
CA VAL A 9 -1.05 5.32 3.33
C VAL A 9 -2.43 5.97 3.27
N GLU A 10 -2.60 7.12 3.92
CA GLU A 10 -3.87 7.88 3.91
C GLU A 10 -4.23 8.36 2.51
N LEU A 11 -3.24 8.83 1.75
CA LEU A 11 -3.43 9.26 0.36
C LEU A 11 -3.78 8.10 -0.57
N ALA A 12 -3.16 6.93 -0.36
CA ALA A 12 -3.46 5.73 -1.13
C ALA A 12 -4.87 5.21 -0.86
N ILE A 13 -5.33 5.28 0.41
CA ILE A 13 -6.70 4.93 0.79
C ILE A 13 -7.69 5.85 0.09
N ASP A 14 -7.47 7.17 0.17
CA ASP A 14 -8.34 8.17 -0.47
C ASP A 14 -8.43 7.93 -1.99
N LYS A 15 -7.28 7.71 -2.65
CA LYS A 15 -7.23 7.35 -4.07
C LYS A 15 -7.94 6.05 -4.40
N PHE A 16 -7.83 5.04 -3.55
CA PHE A 16 -8.49 3.76 -3.77
C PHE A 16 -10.01 3.92 -3.65
N VAL A 17 -10.48 4.61 -2.62
CA VAL A 17 -11.91 4.89 -2.42
C VAL A 17 -12.47 5.73 -3.58
N ASP A 18 -11.71 6.69 -4.11
CA ASP A 18 -12.14 7.49 -5.27
C ASP A 18 -12.23 6.67 -6.56
N ASP A 19 -11.29 5.74 -6.80
CA ASP A 19 -11.23 4.96 -8.04
C ASP A 19 -12.15 3.73 -8.03
N TYR A 20 -12.27 3.07 -6.88
CA TYR A 20 -13.02 1.81 -6.71
C TYR A 20 -14.35 1.97 -5.98
N GLU A 21 -14.64 3.15 -5.40
CA GLU A 21 -15.83 3.42 -4.57
C GLU A 21 -16.03 2.42 -3.40
N ASP A 22 -14.98 1.71 -3.01
CA ASP A 22 -15.01 0.64 -2.01
C ASP A 22 -13.92 0.83 -0.95
N ALA A 23 -14.09 0.17 0.20
CA ALA A 23 -13.14 0.28 1.30
C ALA A 23 -11.92 -0.61 1.03
N PRO A 24 -10.70 -0.06 0.98
CA PRO A 24 -9.51 -0.88 0.79
C PRO A 24 -9.18 -1.67 2.05
N ASP A 25 -8.55 -2.83 1.85
CA ASP A 25 -7.88 -3.58 2.90
C ASP A 25 -6.43 -3.12 3.01
N ILE A 26 -5.97 -2.89 4.24
CA ILE A 26 -4.62 -2.38 4.53
C ILE A 26 -3.82 -3.48 5.19
N VAL A 27 -2.79 -3.96 4.49
CA VAL A 27 -1.89 -4.98 5.00
C VAL A 27 -0.53 -4.38 5.33
N ASP A 28 -0.04 -4.68 6.54
CA ASP A 28 1.28 -4.24 6.99
C ASP A 28 2.36 -5.22 6.48
N LEU A 29 3.23 -4.71 5.61
CA LEU A 29 4.30 -5.46 4.93
C LEU A 29 5.53 -5.67 5.81
N THR A 30 5.57 -5.09 7.02
CA THR A 30 6.65 -5.29 7.98
C THR A 30 6.48 -6.58 8.77
N ILE A 31 5.22 -7.01 8.97
CA ILE A 31 4.88 -8.23 9.70
C ILE A 31 4.42 -9.37 8.80
N THR A 32 3.85 -9.05 7.64
CA THR A 32 3.30 -10.02 6.70
C THR A 32 4.19 -10.16 5.48
N THR A 33 4.77 -11.35 5.31
CA THR A 33 5.57 -11.70 4.13
C THR A 33 4.72 -12.57 3.21
N PHE A 34 4.49 -12.11 1.99
CA PHE A 34 3.79 -12.90 0.98
C PHE A 34 4.79 -13.77 0.22
N SER A 35 4.66 -15.10 0.31
CA SER A 35 5.57 -16.03 -0.38
C SER A 35 5.42 -16.03 -1.91
N GLU A 36 4.24 -15.67 -2.42
CA GLU A 36 3.89 -15.73 -3.85
C GLU A 36 3.86 -14.35 -4.53
N TRP A 37 4.08 -13.28 -3.78
CA TRP A 37 4.02 -11.92 -4.31
C TRP A 37 5.23 -11.10 -3.90
N THR A 38 5.96 -10.59 -4.89
CA THR A 38 7.09 -9.68 -4.67
C THR A 38 6.54 -8.29 -4.41
N LYS A 39 6.48 -7.91 -3.13
CA LYS A 39 6.17 -6.52 -2.77
C LYS A 39 7.19 -5.58 -3.42
N PRO A 40 6.79 -4.44 -3.99
CA PRO A 40 7.74 -3.41 -4.35
C PRO A 40 8.42 -2.92 -3.09
N ASP A 41 9.75 -2.78 -3.14
CA ASP A 41 10.54 -2.29 -2.02
C ASP A 41 10.28 -0.81 -1.74
N THR A 42 9.80 -0.06 -2.74
CA THR A 42 9.61 1.39 -2.66
C THR A 42 8.14 1.79 -2.78
N CYS A 43 7.80 2.89 -2.14
CA CYS A 43 6.49 3.50 -2.19
C CYS A 43 6.17 3.99 -3.62
N ASP A 44 4.94 3.80 -4.07
CA ASP A 44 4.50 4.25 -5.39
C ASP A 44 4.49 5.80 -5.51
N LEU A 45 4.39 6.49 -4.37
CA LEU A 45 4.29 7.94 -4.27
C LEU A 45 5.63 8.61 -3.91
N CYS A 46 6.66 7.86 -3.49
CA CYS A 46 7.98 8.41 -3.16
C CYS A 46 9.06 7.33 -3.08
N GLU A 47 10.33 7.73 -2.99
CA GLU A 47 11.47 6.80 -2.96
C GLU A 47 11.70 6.11 -1.60
N ARG A 48 10.77 6.22 -0.65
CA ARG A 48 10.85 5.57 0.67
C ARG A 48 10.43 4.10 0.62
N PRO A 49 10.85 3.27 1.59
CA PRO A 49 10.42 1.89 1.65
C PRO A 49 8.89 1.77 1.77
N ALA A 50 8.30 0.84 1.03
CA ALA A 50 6.88 0.52 1.17
C ALA A 50 6.65 -0.32 2.44
N GLU A 51 5.76 0.16 3.30
CA GLU A 51 5.43 -0.44 4.59
C GLU A 51 4.01 -1.00 4.60
N TYR A 52 3.12 -0.42 3.80
CA TYR A 52 1.71 -0.77 3.74
C TYR A 52 1.29 -1.12 2.33
N LEU A 53 0.39 -2.09 2.24
CA LEU A 53 -0.29 -2.50 1.03
C LEU A 53 -1.76 -2.16 1.14
N VAL A 54 -2.29 -1.41 0.18
CA VAL A 54 -3.71 -1.01 0.09
C VAL A 54 -4.31 -1.75 -1.11
N VAL A 55 -5.24 -2.69 -0.87
CA VAL A 55 -5.83 -3.58 -1.90
C VAL A 55 -7.34 -3.69 -1.82
#